data_AF-A0AAP3EW53-F1
#
_entry.id   AF-A0AAP3EW53-F1
#
_cell.length_a   1.000
_cell.length_b   1.000
_cell.length_c   1.000
_cell.angle_alpha   90.00
_cell.angle_beta   90.00
_cell.angle_gamma   90.00
#
_symmetry.space_group_name_H-M   'P 1'
#
loop_
_entity.id
_entity.type
_entity.pdbx_description
1 polymer ?
#
loop_
_entity_poly.entity_id
_entity_poly.type
_entity_poly.pdbx_seq_one_letter_code
_entity_poly.pdbx_strand_id
1 'polypeptide(L)'
;MENTIFLTDVLSDMKRLDSLKNPIPFSIKIRTFNLQNKTGGNIKFYPSAVSLNPPKQKGAKRLAMNIDFKNPNHFANRTRNIKLPDGQIKKINILFIQEYNGKKVVY
;
A
#
# COMPACT_ATOMS: atom_id res chain seq x y z
N MET A 1 19.28 -15.60 -12.50
CA MET A 1 18.46 -15.77 -11.28
C MET A 1 17.28 -14.83 -11.39
N GLU A 2 16.05 -15.34 -11.40
CA GLU A 2 14.88 -14.46 -11.31
C GLU A 2 14.91 -13.76 -9.94
N ASN A 3 14.98 -12.44 -9.93
CA ASN A 3 15.02 -11.63 -8.70
C ASN A 3 13.59 -11.52 -8.16
N THR A 4 13.17 -12.50 -7.35
CA THR A 4 11.83 -12.61 -6.80
C THR A 4 11.77 -12.16 -5.33
N ILE A 5 10.56 -11.83 -4.87
CA ILE A 5 10.27 -11.49 -3.46
C ILE A 5 8.88 -12.01 -3.09
N PHE A 6 8.72 -12.56 -1.88
CA PHE A 6 7.40 -13.00 -1.42
C PHE A 6 6.52 -11.81 -1.04
N LEU A 7 5.21 -11.93 -1.22
CA LEU A 7 4.25 -10.91 -0.81
C LEU A 7 4.38 -10.59 0.69
N THR A 8 4.66 -11.59 1.52
CA THR A 8 4.87 -11.41 2.97
C THR A 8 6.02 -10.45 3.26
N ASP A 9 7.12 -10.57 2.52
CA ASP A 9 8.30 -9.71 2.64
C ASP A 9 8.00 -8.32 2.13
N VAL A 10 7.29 -8.20 1.00
CA VAL A 10 6.81 -6.90 0.47
C VAL A 10 5.97 -6.17 1.52
N LEU A 11 4.98 -6.84 2.12
CA LEU A 11 4.10 -6.24 3.13
C LEU A 11 4.84 -5.85 4.42
N SER A 12 5.94 -6.54 4.73
CA SER A 12 6.79 -6.23 5.87
C SER A 12 7.69 -5.04 5.56
N ASP A 13 8.28 -5.00 4.38
CA ASP A 13 9.14 -3.91 3.91
C ASP A 13 8.37 -2.59 3.77
N MET A 14 7.15 -2.64 3.21
CA MET A 14 6.26 -1.47 3.12
C MET A 14 5.98 -0.81 4.47
N LYS A 15 6.07 -1.53 5.59
CA LYS A 15 5.83 -0.98 6.94
C LYS A 15 7.08 -0.36 7.56
N ARG A 16 8.26 -0.57 6.98
CA ARG A 16 9.51 -0.09 7.55
C ARG A 16 9.56 1.43 7.56
N LEU A 17 10.19 1.92 8.62
CA LEU A 17 10.49 3.33 8.80
C LEU A 17 12.01 3.48 8.84
N ASP A 18 12.51 4.65 8.47
CA ASP A 18 13.90 5.03 8.69
C ASP A 18 14.18 5.31 10.18
N SER A 19 15.44 5.66 10.49
CA SER A 19 15.86 6.05 11.85
C SER A 19 15.11 7.28 12.40
N LEU A 20 14.59 8.12 11.51
CA LEU A 20 13.81 9.32 11.84
C LEU A 20 12.30 9.04 11.91
N LYS A 21 11.89 7.78 11.82
CA LYS A 21 10.48 7.32 11.81
C LYS A 21 9.68 7.78 10.59
N ASN A 22 10.33 8.16 9.50
CA ASN A 22 9.67 8.42 8.22
C ASN A 22 9.50 7.13 7.43
N PRO A 23 8.40 6.99 6.65
CA PRO A 23 8.20 5.81 5.83
C PRO A 23 9.19 5.78 4.66
N ILE A 24 9.74 4.59 4.41
CA ILE A 24 10.73 4.38 3.34
C ILE A 24 10.01 4.32 1.99
N PRO A 25 10.38 5.14 1.00
CA PRO A 25 9.81 5.08 -0.34
C PRO A 25 10.18 3.79 -1.08
N PHE A 26 9.25 3.27 -1.87
CA PHE A 26 9.43 2.10 -2.71
C PHE A 26 8.80 2.30 -4.09
N SER A 27 9.25 1.51 -5.06
CA SER A 27 8.62 1.41 -6.38
C SER A 27 7.73 0.18 -6.45
N ILE A 28 6.59 0.29 -7.12
CA ILE A 28 5.62 -0.81 -7.21
C ILE A 28 4.87 -0.79 -8.54
N LYS A 29 4.71 -1.95 -9.17
CA LYS A 29 3.85 -2.14 -10.34
C LYS A 29 2.64 -3.00 -9.96
N ILE A 30 1.46 -2.52 -10.32
CA ILE A 30 0.19 -3.17 -9.98
C ILE A 30 -0.68 -3.30 -11.22
N ARG A 31 -1.25 -4.49 -11.40
CA ARG A 31 -2.30 -4.69 -12.38
C ARG A 31 -3.63 -4.14 -11.85
N THR A 32 -4.31 -3.32 -12.64
CA THR A 32 -5.65 -2.86 -12.29
C THR A 32 -6.68 -3.93 -12.60
N PHE A 33 -7.68 -4.03 -11.73
CA PHE A 33 -8.86 -4.84 -11.94
C PHE A 33 -10.08 -4.08 -11.42
N ASN A 34 -11.08 -3.93 -12.27
CA ASN A 34 -12.37 -3.36 -11.92
C ASN A 34 -13.36 -4.51 -11.72
N LEU A 35 -13.86 -4.64 -10.49
CA LEU A 35 -14.77 -5.72 -10.11
C LEU A 35 -16.15 -5.61 -10.78
N GLN A 36 -16.63 -4.39 -11.04
CA GLN A 36 -17.99 -4.14 -11.54
C GLN A 36 -18.17 -4.63 -12.98
N ASN A 37 -17.23 -4.29 -13.85
CA ASN A 37 -17.27 -4.69 -15.25
C ASN A 37 -16.34 -5.88 -15.56
N LYS A 38 -15.66 -6.44 -14.55
CA LYS A 38 -14.68 -7.54 -14.66
C LYS A 38 -13.56 -7.27 -15.68
N THR A 39 -13.28 -6.00 -15.97
CA THR A 39 -12.20 -5.60 -16.87
C THR A 39 -10.96 -5.19 -16.09
N GLY A 40 -9.80 -5.28 -16.72
CA GLY A 40 -8.54 -4.99 -16.07
C GLY A 40 -7.37 -5.22 -17.02
N GLY A 41 -6.17 -5.30 -16.46
CA GLY A 41 -4.97 -5.60 -17.24
C GLY A 41 -4.02 -4.42 -17.44
N ASN A 42 -4.50 -3.18 -17.28
CA ASN A 42 -3.60 -2.02 -17.26
C ASN A 42 -2.63 -2.11 -16.09
N ILE A 43 -1.36 -1.83 -16.36
CA ILE A 43 -0.31 -1.80 -15.35
C ILE A 43 -0.16 -0.36 -14.90
N LYS A 44 -0.35 -0.13 -13.60
CA LYS A 44 0.00 1.14 -12.95
C LYS A 44 1.36 1.00 -12.32
N PHE A 45 2.25 1.92 -12.66
CA PHE A 45 3.57 2.02 -12.04
C PHE A 45 3.61 3.24 -11.14
N TYR A 46 4.07 3.01 -9.91
CA TYR A 46 4.34 4.06 -8.94
C TYR A 46 5.82 4.00 -8.61
N PRO A 47 6.65 4.93 -9.13
CA PRO A 47 8.11 4.87 -8.98
C PRO A 47 8.57 5.22 -7.57
N SER A 48 7.79 6.01 -6.83
CA SER A 48 8.10 6.39 -5.46
C SER A 48 6.79 6.55 -4.71
N ALA A 49 6.48 5.59 -3.85
CA ALA A 49 5.32 5.62 -2.99
C ALA A 49 5.72 5.22 -1.57
N VAL A 50 4.98 5.71 -0.58
CA VAL A 50 5.16 5.33 0.82
C VAL A 50 3.88 4.71 1.37
N SER A 51 4.02 3.73 2.27
CA SER A 51 2.87 3.13 2.94
C SER A 51 2.27 4.10 3.95
N LEU A 52 0.95 4.24 3.94
CA LEU A 52 0.23 4.95 5.00
C LEU A 52 -0.05 3.99 6.15
N ASN A 53 0.77 4.08 7.19
CA ASN A 53 0.51 3.39 8.45
C ASN A 53 -0.33 4.29 9.36
N PRO A 54 -1.37 3.76 10.02
CA PRO A 54 -2.10 4.53 11.02
C PRO A 54 -1.15 4.92 12.16
N PRO A 55 -1.26 6.15 12.70
CA PRO A 55 -0.46 6.56 13.83
C PRO A 55 -0.81 5.70 15.07
N LYS A 56 0.18 5.39 15.90
CA LYS A 56 -0.01 4.60 17.14
C LYS A 56 -1.03 5.25 18.09
N GLN A 57 -1.07 6.58 18.10
CA GLN A 57 -2.03 7.37 18.87
C GLN A 57 -2.85 8.24 17.93
N LYS A 58 -4.13 8.38 18.24
CA LYS A 58 -5.05 9.24 17.50
C LYS A 58 -4.72 10.69 17.84
N GLY A 59 -4.66 11.57 16.84
CA GLY A 59 -4.48 13.00 17.08
C GLY A 59 -5.68 13.60 17.81
N ALA A 60 -5.44 14.59 18.68
CA ALA A 60 -6.46 15.27 19.47
C ALA A 60 -7.64 15.78 18.62
N LYS A 61 -7.36 16.33 17.43
CA LYS A 61 -8.37 16.79 16.48
C LYS A 61 -9.33 15.68 16.02
N ARG A 62 -8.86 14.44 15.88
CA ARG A 62 -9.70 13.31 15.46
C ARG A 62 -10.54 12.76 16.62
N LEU A 63 -10.02 12.83 17.85
CA LEU A 63 -10.74 12.45 19.06
C LEU A 63 -11.89 13.43 19.38
N ALA A 64 -11.72 14.71 19.05
CA ALA A 64 -12.75 15.73 19.20
C ALA A 64 -13.90 15.60 18.17
N MET A 65 -13.74 14.81 17.10
CA MET A 65 -14.80 14.58 16.13
C MET A 65 -15.74 13.48 16.64
N ASN A 66 -17.03 13.81 16.78
CA ASN A 66 -18.08 12.88 17.16
C ASN A 66 -18.50 11.98 15.97
N ILE A 67 -17.52 11.33 15.34
CA ILE A 67 -17.70 10.44 14.18
C ILE A 67 -17.09 9.09 14.54
N ASP A 68 -17.91 8.05 14.48
CA ASP A 68 -17.52 6.69 14.76
C ASP A 68 -16.28 6.25 13.98
N PHE A 69 -15.44 5.47 14.65
CA PHE A 69 -14.23 4.94 14.07
C PHE A 69 -14.55 3.70 13.22
N LYS A 70 -14.57 3.87 11.90
CA LYS A 70 -14.71 2.73 10.97
C LYS A 70 -13.42 1.91 10.93
N ASN A 71 -13.49 0.62 11.25
CA ASN A 71 -12.39 -0.32 11.02
C ASN A 71 -12.27 -0.60 9.51
N PRO A 72 -11.14 -0.28 8.86
CA PRO A 72 -10.98 -0.46 7.41
C PRO A 72 -10.78 -1.92 6.97
N ASN A 73 -10.60 -2.88 7.90
CA ASN A 73 -10.49 -4.32 7.61
C ASN A 73 -9.51 -4.64 6.44
N HIS A 74 -8.35 -3.98 6.43
CA HIS A 74 -7.37 -4.06 5.33
C HIS A 74 -6.89 -5.48 5.01
N PHE A 75 -6.88 -6.38 6.00
CA PHE A 75 -6.50 -7.78 5.79
C PHE A 75 -7.58 -8.55 5.02
N ALA A 76 -8.82 -8.51 5.49
CA ALA A 76 -9.96 -9.13 4.79
C ALA A 76 -10.14 -8.57 3.38
N ASN A 77 -9.96 -7.25 3.23
CA ASN A 77 -10.07 -6.58 1.94
C ASN A 77 -8.85 -6.76 1.03
N ARG A 78 -7.74 -7.32 1.55
CA ARG A 78 -6.47 -7.47 0.83
C ARG A 78 -6.00 -6.15 0.19
N THR A 79 -6.21 -5.02 0.89
CA THR A 79 -5.88 -3.68 0.39
C THR A 79 -4.88 -2.95 1.27
N ARG A 80 -4.09 -2.06 0.66
CA ARG A 80 -3.23 -1.10 1.36
C ARG A 80 -3.41 0.29 0.78
N ASN A 81 -3.22 1.32 1.60
CA ASN A 81 -3.16 2.69 1.14
C ASN A 81 -1.70 3.10 0.97
N ILE A 82 -1.38 3.68 -0.17
CA ILE A 82 -0.07 4.27 -0.47
C ILE A 82 -0.24 5.77 -0.71
N LYS A 83 0.74 6.55 -0.28
CA LYS A 83 0.85 7.98 -0.55
C LYS A 83 1.89 8.19 -1.66
N LEU A 84 1.50 8.96 -2.66
CA LEU A 84 2.36 9.37 -3.76
C LEU A 84 3.12 10.67 -3.40
N PRO A 85 4.17 11.05 -4.15
CA PRO A 85 4.98 12.22 -3.84
C PRO A 85 4.20 13.53 -3.93
N ASP A 86 3.20 13.57 -4.80
CA ASP A 86 2.24 14.68 -4.93
C ASP A 86 1.21 14.76 -3.78
N GLY A 87 1.30 13.86 -2.80
CA GLY A 87 0.40 13.79 -1.66
C GLY A 87 -0.88 12.98 -1.90
N GLN A 88 -1.15 12.52 -3.13
CA GLN A 88 -2.34 11.72 -3.41
C GLN A 88 -2.30 10.38 -2.68
N ILE A 89 -3.44 9.98 -2.12
CA ILE A 89 -3.61 8.67 -1.50
C ILE A 89 -4.28 7.73 -2.50
N LYS A 90 -3.64 6.60 -2.80
CA LYS A 90 -4.21 5.53 -3.63
C LYS A 90 -4.41 4.28 -2.80
N LYS A 91 -5.58 3.66 -2.95
CA LYS A 91 -5.86 2.32 -2.42
C LYS A 91 -5.47 1.29 -3.47
N ILE A 92 -4.67 0.32 -3.08
CA ILE A 92 -4.20 -0.76 -3.93
C ILE A 92 -4.64 -2.11 -3.38
N ASN A 93 -4.81 -3.10 -4.26
CA ASN A 93 -5.02 -4.50 -3.89
C ASN A 93 -3.67 -5.22 -3.91
N ILE A 94 -3.33 -5.89 -2.81
CA ILE A 94 -2.03 -6.54 -2.62
C ILE A 94 -1.84 -7.77 -3.51
N LEU A 95 -2.94 -8.39 -3.96
CA LEU A 95 -2.90 -9.56 -4.84
C LEU A 95 -2.59 -9.24 -6.30
N PHE A 96 -2.62 -7.96 -6.66
CA PHE A 96 -2.33 -7.51 -8.02
C PHE A 96 -0.96 -6.85 -8.13
N ILE A 97 -0.13 -6.96 -7.08
CA ILE A 97 1.25 -6.51 -7.12
C ILE A 97 2.04 -7.48 -8.01
N GLN A 98 2.69 -6.93 -9.03
CA GLN A 98 3.51 -7.71 -9.96
C GLN A 98 4.99 -7.52 -9.66
N GLU A 99 5.39 -6.29 -9.34
CA GLU A 99 6.77 -5.96 -8.99
C GLU A 99 6.84 -5.01 -7.81
N TYR A 100 7.88 -5.18 -6.99
CA TYR A 100 8.21 -4.34 -5.85
C TYR A 100 9.72 -4.10 -5.83
N ASN A 101 10.16 -2.83 -5.86
CA ASN A 101 11.57 -2.46 -5.94
C ASN A 101 12.36 -3.21 -7.04
N GLY A 102 11.72 -3.37 -8.20
CA GLY A 102 12.29 -4.09 -9.35
C GLY A 102 12.32 -5.61 -9.23
N LYS A 103 11.83 -6.19 -8.12
CA LYS A 103 11.71 -7.64 -7.92
C LYS A 103 10.31 -8.12 -8.24
N LYS A 104 10.19 -9.29 -8.85
CA LYS A 104 8.91 -9.92 -9.18
C LYS A 104 8.27 -10.49 -7.90
N VAL A 105 7.01 -10.15 -7.66
CA VAL A 105 6.29 -10.60 -6.45
C VAL A 105 5.67 -11.97 -6.67
N VAL A 106 5.88 -12.86 -5.71
CA VAL A 106 5.29 -14.21 -5.65
C VAL A 106 4.50 -14.40 -4.34
N TYR A 107 3.54 -15.32 -4.33
CA TYR A 107 2.52 -15.46 -3.28
C TYR A 107 2.67 -16.77 -2.52
#